data_AF-A0A2A3IVI5-F1
#
_entry.id   AF-A0A2A3IVI5-F1
#
_cell.length_a   1.000
_cell.length_b   1.000
_cell.length_c   1.000
_cell.angle_alpha   90.00
_cell.angle_beta   90.00
_cell.angle_gamma   90.00
#
_symmetry.space_group_name_H-M   'P 1'
#
loop_
_entity.id
_entity.type
_entity.pdbx_description
1 polymer ?
#
loop_
_entity_poly.entity_id
_entity_poly.type
_entity_poly.pdbx_seq_one_letter_code
_entity_poly.pdbx_strand_id
1 'polypeptide(L)'
;MSPRHGRRFVGPGDRFELVDHVGSGGFGDVWRARDGMLGREAALKFIALDRLAGPRPDPRRVPHIRERFARESLIAAKMDSPYVASIYDCDMADETPFLVMEYVDGEPLNVHVGVTPLPLARTSRWSSQIAQGLAAQPTSGTLMSAMHHGVPNRHWTGPEPVTNSAGHGRRRRDGGSPMTISPPPGTAEPARAASPLTISEQGAFWVGVGRKPSEAGTTAEAAMYVQYQIPADLRHPLPVVMVHGGGGQGTDYLSTPDGRPGWATRFLQAGYAVYVIDRPGHGRSPYHPDVLGPIEGAAPTYEFIRWLFCDGAGRPGSQWPGSGEVGDDSALDQLMASQGPTLPTFAENEEQMRRCGAELLDRIGPAVLITHSMGAPFGWLVADARPGLVKAVVSIEPIGPPFIELPGLGKLEWGLTAAPITYEPPTRTPEELRLRLREAGGDGLQDCLVQDEQAGPVRSLPGLQGFPIAVVAADTSPFAAFQHGIADYLAQAGADVELLRLADLGLTGNGHMPMGEKNSDDVAETLMTWLDKRLTDVEETSR
;
A
#
# COMPACT_ATOMS: atom_id res chain seq x y z
N MET A 1 -14.64 32.18 13.39
CA MET A 1 -15.81 32.73 14.13
C MET A 1 -17.06 32.64 13.27
N SER A 2 -17.92 31.63 13.53
CA SER A 2 -19.30 31.50 13.02
C SER A 2 -20.13 32.76 13.33
N PRO A 3 -21.30 33.01 12.67
CA PRO A 3 -22.06 34.24 12.85
C PRO A 3 -22.57 34.36 14.29
N ARG A 4 -21.71 34.89 15.16
CA ARG A 4 -22.06 35.34 16.49
C ARG A 4 -22.67 36.73 16.30
N HIS A 5 -23.97 36.82 16.57
CA HIS A 5 -24.82 38.01 16.71
C HIS A 5 -25.75 38.33 15.53
N GLY A 6 -26.93 37.69 15.53
CA GLY A 6 -28.20 38.36 15.25
C GLY A 6 -28.58 38.69 13.80
N ARG A 7 -27.73 38.44 12.81
CA ARG A 7 -28.11 38.58 11.40
C ARG A 7 -29.02 37.44 10.96
N ARG A 8 -30.26 37.80 10.60
CA ARG A 8 -31.27 36.88 10.06
C ARG A 8 -31.06 36.61 8.57
N PHE A 9 -30.28 37.42 7.86
CA PHE A 9 -30.03 37.28 6.43
C PHE A 9 -28.54 37.28 6.09
N VAL A 10 -28.13 36.45 5.11
CA VAL A 10 -26.74 36.28 4.65
C VAL A 10 -26.65 36.09 3.13
N GLY A 11 -25.45 36.27 2.58
CA GLY A 11 -25.15 36.16 1.15
C GLY A 11 -25.43 37.47 0.38
N PRO A 12 -25.13 37.49 -0.93
CA PRO A 12 -25.28 38.68 -1.76
C PRO A 12 -26.72 39.21 -1.73
N GLY A 13 -26.88 40.47 -1.34
CA GLY A 13 -28.20 41.11 -1.28
C GLY A 13 -29.15 40.47 -0.25
N ASP A 14 -28.64 39.90 0.84
CA ASP A 14 -29.44 39.29 1.90
C ASP A 14 -30.32 38.11 1.40
N ARG A 15 -29.80 37.34 0.43
CA ARG A 15 -30.51 36.25 -0.26
C ARG A 15 -31.04 35.16 0.67
N PHE A 16 -30.30 34.78 1.72
CA PHE A 16 -30.66 33.62 2.55
C PHE A 16 -31.11 34.05 3.94
N GLU A 17 -32.36 33.74 4.29
CA GLU A 17 -32.89 33.94 5.65
C GLU A 17 -32.53 32.73 6.52
N LEU A 18 -31.71 32.90 7.56
CA LEU A 18 -31.41 31.85 8.54
C LEU A 18 -32.63 31.60 9.44
N VAL A 19 -33.08 30.35 9.51
CA VAL A 19 -34.30 29.95 10.24
C VAL A 19 -33.93 29.35 11.60
N ASP A 20 -33.17 28.26 11.61
CA ASP A 20 -32.74 27.57 12.83
C ASP A 20 -31.43 26.82 12.63
N HIS A 21 -30.73 26.58 13.74
CA HIS A 21 -29.45 25.90 13.77
C HIS A 21 -29.66 24.38 13.77
N VAL A 22 -29.11 23.70 12.76
CA VAL A 22 -29.28 22.26 12.54
C VAL A 22 -28.22 21.46 13.30
N GLY A 23 -26.97 21.94 13.34
CA GLY A 23 -25.90 21.25 14.06
C GLY A 23 -24.50 21.84 13.89
N SER A 24 -23.63 21.51 14.83
CA SER A 24 -22.22 21.92 14.85
C SER A 24 -21.30 20.70 14.72
N GLY A 25 -20.22 20.84 13.95
CA GLY A 25 -19.18 19.83 13.81
C GLY A 25 -17.77 20.43 13.76
N GLY A 26 -16.76 19.56 13.62
CA GLY A 26 -15.34 19.99 13.57
C GLY A 26 -15.02 20.97 12.44
N PHE A 27 -15.77 20.91 11.33
CA PHE A 27 -15.55 21.72 10.13
C PHE A 27 -16.41 22.99 10.06
N GLY A 28 -17.35 23.18 10.98
CA GLY A 28 -18.31 24.27 10.83
C GLY A 28 -19.65 24.07 11.51
N ASP A 29 -20.56 25.01 11.25
CA ASP A 29 -21.95 24.99 11.74
C ASP A 29 -22.92 24.96 10.56
N VAL A 30 -24.02 24.22 10.71
CA VAL A 30 -25.06 24.05 9.68
C VAL A 30 -26.35 24.70 10.14
N TRP A 31 -26.94 25.51 9.27
CA TRP A 31 -28.20 26.20 9.49
C TRP A 31 -29.23 25.81 8.44
N ARG A 32 -30.50 25.69 8.83
CA ARG A 32 -31.60 25.72 7.88
C ARG A 32 -31.85 27.17 7.49
N ALA A 33 -32.00 27.42 6.19
CA ALA A 33 -32.26 28.74 5.65
C ALA A 33 -33.35 28.70 4.57
N ARG A 34 -33.96 29.84 4.31
CA ARG A 34 -34.85 30.06 3.16
C ARG A 34 -34.11 30.89 2.11
N ASP A 35 -33.97 30.36 0.90
CA ASP A 35 -33.45 31.08 -0.26
C ASP A 35 -34.56 32.01 -0.80
N GLY A 36 -34.43 33.30 -0.56
CA GLY A 36 -35.41 34.31 -0.98
C GLY A 36 -35.47 34.50 -2.49
N MET A 37 -34.42 34.11 -3.22
CA MET A 37 -34.37 34.19 -4.69
C MET A 37 -35.09 33.02 -5.36
N LEU A 38 -34.91 31.81 -4.83
CA LEU A 38 -35.48 30.58 -5.39
C LEU A 38 -36.73 30.07 -4.67
N GLY A 39 -37.09 30.68 -3.53
CA GLY A 39 -38.29 30.32 -2.76
C GLY A 39 -38.25 28.93 -2.12
N ARG A 40 -37.07 28.37 -1.84
CA ARG A 40 -36.89 27.01 -1.31
C ARG A 40 -36.15 27.00 0.04
N GLU A 41 -36.31 25.92 0.79
CA GLU A 41 -35.43 25.63 1.93
C GLU A 41 -34.07 25.12 1.45
N ALA A 42 -33.02 25.50 2.19
CA ALA A 42 -31.64 25.09 1.95
C ALA A 42 -30.92 24.89 3.28
N ALA A 43 -29.87 24.08 3.27
CA ALA A 43 -28.93 24.00 4.38
C ALA A 43 -27.70 24.86 4.05
N LEU A 44 -27.28 25.71 4.99
CA LEU A 44 -26.08 26.53 4.88
C LEU A 44 -25.02 26.02 5.85
N LYS A 45 -23.89 25.52 5.33
CA LYS A 45 -22.75 25.05 6.14
C LYS A 45 -21.65 26.10 6.16
N PHE A 46 -21.50 26.81 7.28
CA PHE A 46 -20.44 27.81 7.49
C PHE A 46 -19.15 27.13 7.92
N ILE A 47 -18.06 27.40 7.23
CA ILE A 47 -16.76 26.78 7.47
C ILE A 47 -16.02 27.50 8.59
N ALA A 48 -15.71 26.77 9.66
CA ALA A 48 -14.96 27.32 10.80
C ALA A 48 -13.46 27.36 10.49
N LEU A 49 -13.02 28.41 9.77
CA LEU A 49 -11.61 28.60 9.38
C LEU A 49 -10.64 28.56 10.57
N ASP A 50 -11.08 29.04 11.74
CA ASP A 50 -10.34 29.00 13.00
C ASP A 50 -10.16 27.58 13.57
N ARG A 51 -11.15 26.70 13.40
CA ARG A 51 -11.02 25.28 13.78
C ARG A 51 -10.10 24.52 12.83
N LEU A 52 -10.06 24.92 11.56
CA LEU A 52 -9.23 24.28 10.52
C LEU A 52 -7.76 24.72 10.54
N ALA A 53 -7.47 25.91 11.07
CA ALA A 53 -6.11 26.45 11.17
C ALA A 53 -5.26 25.82 12.30
N GLY A 54 -5.87 25.03 13.20
CA GLY A 54 -5.18 24.39 14.32
C GLY A 54 -4.84 25.36 15.48
N PRO A 55 -4.11 24.90 16.53
CA PRO A 55 -3.91 25.64 17.78
C PRO A 55 -3.08 26.93 17.66
N ARG A 56 -2.32 27.10 16.55
CA ARG A 56 -1.54 28.30 16.24
C ARG A 56 -1.88 28.76 14.82
N PRO A 57 -2.83 29.70 14.65
CA PRO A 57 -3.24 30.14 13.32
C PRO A 57 -2.13 30.93 12.64
N ASP A 58 -1.58 30.40 11.53
CA ASP A 58 -0.71 31.14 10.62
C ASP A 58 -1.57 31.96 9.64
N PRO A 59 -1.50 33.31 9.66
CA PRO A 59 -2.27 34.17 8.77
C PRO A 59 -2.06 33.88 7.28
N ARG A 60 -0.93 33.28 6.91
CA ARG A 60 -0.59 32.92 5.52
C ARG A 60 -1.34 31.70 5.00
N ARG A 61 -1.95 30.88 5.87
CA ARG A 61 -2.70 29.68 5.48
C ARG A 61 -4.16 29.95 5.13
N VAL A 62 -4.72 31.05 5.62
CA VAL A 62 -6.14 31.40 5.40
C VAL A 62 -6.50 31.57 3.92
N PRO A 63 -5.67 32.23 3.07
CA PRO A 63 -5.92 32.31 1.63
C PRO A 63 -5.97 30.92 0.95
N HIS A 64 -5.04 30.02 1.29
CA HIS A 64 -5.00 28.67 0.71
C HIS A 64 -6.21 27.82 1.09
N ILE A 65 -6.74 27.96 2.31
CA ILE A 65 -7.96 27.27 2.74
C ILE A 65 -9.18 27.78 1.95
N ARG A 66 -9.24 29.08 1.64
CA ARG A 66 -10.30 29.68 0.82
C ARG A 66 -10.25 29.21 -0.64
N GLU A 67 -9.07 29.18 -1.24
CA GLU A 67 -8.87 28.67 -2.61
C GLU A 67 -9.24 27.19 -2.73
N ARG A 68 -8.83 26.38 -1.74
CA ARG A 68 -9.21 24.96 -1.64
C ARG A 68 -10.71 24.79 -1.49
N PHE A 69 -11.35 25.57 -0.62
CA PHE A 69 -12.80 25.56 -0.42
C PHE A 69 -13.56 25.84 -1.73
N ALA A 70 -13.20 26.89 -2.46
CA ALA A 70 -13.86 27.21 -3.73
C ALA A 70 -13.68 26.10 -4.77
N ARG A 71 -12.47 25.55 -4.90
CA ARG A 71 -12.17 24.45 -5.83
C ARG A 71 -12.96 23.18 -5.49
N GLU A 72 -12.96 22.78 -4.23
CA GLU A 72 -13.67 21.58 -3.77
C GLU A 72 -15.20 21.76 -3.88
N SER A 73 -15.72 22.96 -3.63
CA SER A 73 -17.15 23.27 -3.78
C SER A 73 -17.62 23.10 -5.24
N LEU A 74 -16.82 23.55 -6.21
CA LEU A 74 -17.12 23.39 -7.64
C LEU A 74 -17.08 21.93 -8.10
N ILE A 75 -16.20 21.12 -7.53
CA ILE A 75 -16.14 19.67 -7.82
C ILE A 75 -17.37 18.99 -7.22
N ALA A 76 -17.69 19.31 -5.97
CA ALA A 76 -18.80 18.71 -5.25
C ALA A 76 -20.18 19.11 -5.84
N ALA A 77 -20.31 20.31 -6.41
CA ALA A 77 -21.52 20.74 -7.12
C ALA A 77 -21.81 19.95 -8.41
N LYS A 78 -20.83 19.21 -8.95
CA LYS A 78 -21.00 18.36 -10.14
C LYS A 78 -21.50 16.95 -9.82
N MET A 79 -21.64 16.59 -8.55
CA MET A 79 -22.15 15.28 -8.16
C MET A 79 -23.64 15.18 -8.46
N ASP A 80 -24.01 14.19 -9.27
CA ASP A 80 -25.41 13.84 -9.56
C ASP A 80 -25.70 12.45 -9.02
N SER A 81 -26.32 12.39 -7.85
CA SER A 81 -26.69 11.13 -7.20
C SER A 81 -27.90 11.32 -6.30
N PRO A 82 -28.87 10.39 -6.32
CA PRO A 82 -30.02 10.43 -5.41
C PRO A 82 -29.64 10.18 -3.94
N TYR A 83 -28.40 9.78 -3.65
CA TYR A 83 -27.90 9.46 -2.31
C TYR A 83 -26.95 10.53 -1.74
N VAL A 84 -26.73 11.63 -2.45
CA VAL A 84 -25.86 12.74 -2.02
C VAL A 84 -26.67 14.03 -2.05
N ALA A 85 -26.66 14.77 -0.95
CA ALA A 85 -27.32 16.08 -0.90
C ALA A 85 -26.68 17.00 -1.93
N SER A 86 -27.50 17.55 -2.83
CA SER A 86 -27.00 18.40 -3.91
C SER A 86 -26.40 19.70 -3.36
N ILE A 87 -25.25 20.12 -3.87
CA ILE A 87 -24.71 21.44 -3.60
C ILE A 87 -25.25 22.39 -4.65
N TYR A 88 -25.91 23.44 -4.19
CA TYR A 88 -26.55 24.42 -5.04
C TYR A 88 -25.65 25.61 -5.33
N ASP A 89 -24.84 26.02 -4.36
CA ASP A 89 -24.04 27.23 -4.42
C ASP A 89 -22.95 27.24 -3.35
N CYS A 90 -22.01 28.17 -3.45
CA CYS A 90 -21.07 28.49 -2.39
C CYS A 90 -20.81 30.00 -2.37
N ASP A 91 -20.71 30.59 -1.18
CA ASP A 91 -20.56 32.04 -1.07
C ASP A 91 -19.84 32.42 0.24
N MET A 92 -19.71 33.73 0.47
CA MET A 92 -19.08 34.33 1.64
C MET A 92 -20.11 35.13 2.44
N ALA A 93 -20.16 34.88 3.75
CA ALA A 93 -20.86 35.75 4.70
C ALA A 93 -19.80 36.50 5.51
N ASP A 94 -19.69 37.80 5.25
CA ASP A 94 -18.56 38.62 5.68
C ASP A 94 -17.23 37.98 5.21
N GLU A 95 -16.48 37.35 6.11
CA GLU A 95 -15.19 36.68 5.83
C GLU A 95 -15.25 35.14 5.99
N THR A 96 -16.44 34.59 6.21
CA THR A 96 -16.66 33.16 6.46
C THR A 96 -17.24 32.48 5.23
N PRO A 97 -16.56 31.49 4.64
CA PRO A 97 -17.10 30.72 3.54
C PRO A 97 -18.26 29.84 3.99
N PHE A 98 -19.28 29.71 3.15
CA PHE A 98 -20.37 28.78 3.37
C PHE A 98 -20.81 28.06 2.09
N LEU A 99 -21.29 26.83 2.27
CA LEU A 99 -21.93 26.03 1.21
C LEU A 99 -23.44 26.16 1.31
N VAL A 100 -24.11 26.27 0.18
CA VAL A 100 -25.57 26.16 0.04
C VAL A 100 -25.87 24.78 -0.53
N MET A 101 -26.62 23.98 0.21
CA MET A 101 -26.92 22.59 -0.16
C MET A 101 -28.38 22.24 0.07
N GLU A 102 -28.82 21.12 -0.50
CA GLU A 102 -30.13 20.52 -0.25
C GLU A 102 -30.36 20.37 1.26
N TYR A 103 -31.46 20.95 1.74
CA TYR A 103 -31.95 20.62 3.08
C TYR A 103 -32.70 19.30 2.99
N VAL A 104 -32.11 18.25 3.54
CA VAL A 104 -32.71 16.92 3.57
C VAL A 104 -33.56 16.80 4.83
N ASP A 105 -34.87 16.70 4.63
CA ASP A 105 -35.83 16.41 5.69
C ASP A 105 -35.73 14.93 6.09
N GLY A 106 -34.98 14.64 7.16
CA GLY A 106 -34.73 13.29 7.63
C GLY A 106 -33.90 13.22 8.92
N GLU A 107 -33.89 12.04 9.54
CA GLU A 107 -33.11 11.77 10.76
C GLU A 107 -31.69 11.30 10.43
N PRO A 108 -30.67 11.81 11.15
CA PRO A 108 -29.30 11.36 10.96
C PRO A 108 -29.09 9.93 11.47
N LEU A 109 -28.15 9.20 10.85
CA LEU A 109 -27.90 7.79 11.13
C LEU A 109 -27.57 7.50 12.61
N ASN A 110 -26.95 8.45 13.33
CA ASN A 110 -26.65 8.31 14.75
C ASN A 110 -27.89 8.25 15.65
N VAL A 111 -29.07 8.67 15.19
CA VAL A 111 -30.35 8.47 15.90
C VAL A 111 -30.78 7.01 15.83
N HIS A 112 -30.40 6.30 14.76
CA HIS A 112 -30.74 4.90 14.52
C HIS A 112 -29.64 3.93 14.98
N VAL A 113 -28.40 4.40 15.10
CA VAL A 113 -27.24 3.60 15.53
C VAL A 113 -26.96 3.90 17.00
N GLY A 114 -27.25 2.93 17.86
CA GLY A 114 -27.10 3.02 19.31
C GLY A 114 -26.85 1.67 19.96
N VAL A 115 -27.42 1.44 21.15
CA VAL A 115 -27.16 0.24 21.98
C VAL A 115 -27.63 -1.07 21.33
N THR A 116 -28.64 -1.00 20.45
CA THR A 116 -29.18 -2.19 19.77
C THR A 116 -28.73 -2.22 18.31
N PRO A 117 -28.17 -3.34 17.82
CA PRO A 117 -27.81 -3.47 16.41
C PRO A 117 -29.01 -3.30 15.47
N LEU A 118 -28.79 -2.64 14.33
CA LEU A 118 -29.80 -2.52 13.28
C LEU A 118 -30.05 -3.89 12.62
N PRO A 119 -31.30 -4.20 12.22
CA PRO A 119 -31.59 -5.40 11.45
C PRO A 119 -30.74 -5.50 10.19
N LEU A 120 -30.21 -6.70 9.88
CA LEU A 120 -29.32 -6.94 8.75
C LEU A 120 -29.86 -6.37 7.43
N ALA A 121 -31.15 -6.57 7.14
CA ALA A 121 -31.77 -6.06 5.93
C ALA A 121 -31.70 -4.52 5.82
N ARG A 122 -31.87 -3.82 6.94
CA ARG A 122 -31.78 -2.35 7.00
C ARG A 122 -30.33 -1.91 6.84
N THR A 123 -29.41 -2.58 7.55
CA THR A 123 -27.97 -2.34 7.45
C THR A 123 -27.48 -2.52 6.01
N SER A 124 -27.75 -3.67 5.37
CA SER A 124 -27.32 -3.94 4.00
C SER A 124 -27.87 -2.92 3.00
N ARG A 125 -29.15 -2.53 3.13
CA ARG A 125 -29.76 -1.52 2.27
C ARG A 125 -29.07 -0.15 2.42
N TRP A 126 -28.90 0.31 3.66
CA TRP A 126 -28.27 1.60 3.95
C TRP A 126 -26.80 1.61 3.53
N SER A 127 -26.05 0.54 3.80
CA SER A 127 -24.67 0.39 3.34
C SER A 127 -24.56 0.44 1.81
N SER A 128 -25.49 -0.19 1.08
CA SER A 128 -25.51 -0.13 -0.38
C SER A 128 -25.79 1.29 -0.90
N GLN A 129 -26.72 2.01 -0.28
CA GLN A 129 -27.04 3.40 -0.66
C GLN A 129 -25.89 4.36 -0.35
N ILE A 130 -25.22 4.19 0.79
CA ILE A 130 -24.01 4.93 1.15
C ILE A 130 -22.91 4.67 0.13
N ALA A 131 -22.67 3.40 -0.23
CA ALA A 131 -21.69 3.04 -1.24
C ALA A 131 -22.02 3.64 -2.62
N GLN A 132 -23.29 3.64 -3.02
CA GLN A 132 -23.74 4.28 -4.27
C GLN A 132 -23.56 5.80 -4.25
N GLY A 133 -23.78 6.46 -3.10
CA GLY A 133 -23.48 7.87 -2.92
C GLY A 133 -21.98 8.17 -3.03
N LEU A 134 -21.14 7.33 -2.42
CA LEU A 134 -19.68 7.43 -2.48
C LEU A 134 -19.13 7.20 -3.89
N ALA A 135 -19.71 6.26 -4.65
CA ALA A 135 -19.29 5.94 -6.00
C ALA A 135 -19.60 7.03 -7.03
N ALA A 136 -20.50 7.97 -6.71
CA ALA A 136 -20.88 9.07 -7.59
C ALA A 136 -19.85 10.23 -7.63
N GLN A 137 -18.69 10.07 -6.98
CA GLN A 137 -17.65 11.10 -6.97
C GLN A 137 -16.92 11.20 -8.33
N PRO A 138 -16.58 12.41 -8.79
CA PRO A 138 -15.75 12.59 -9.99
C PRO A 138 -14.37 11.95 -9.81
N THR A 139 -13.82 11.37 -10.88
CA THR A 139 -12.52 10.64 -10.95
C THR A 139 -11.28 11.48 -10.63
N SER A 140 -11.43 12.73 -10.18
CA SER A 140 -10.35 13.60 -9.75
C SER A 140 -10.12 13.40 -8.24
N GLY A 141 -9.15 12.56 -7.86
CA GLY A 141 -8.87 12.10 -6.49
C GLY A 141 -8.64 13.16 -5.42
N THR A 142 -9.68 13.91 -5.05
CA THR A 142 -9.69 14.82 -3.91
C THR A 142 -10.52 14.19 -2.79
N LEU A 143 -9.84 13.82 -1.70
CA LEU A 143 -10.42 13.01 -0.63
C LEU A 143 -11.44 13.76 0.23
N MET A 144 -12.49 13.02 0.52
CA MET A 144 -13.69 13.31 1.29
C MET A 144 -13.42 13.59 2.78
N SER A 145 -12.89 14.76 3.12
CA SER A 145 -12.87 15.23 4.53
C SER A 145 -14.20 15.91 4.94
N ALA A 146 -15.03 16.33 3.97
CA ALA A 146 -16.20 17.16 4.23
C ALA A 146 -17.49 16.41 4.61
N MET A 147 -17.59 15.10 4.34
CA MET A 147 -18.86 14.35 4.47
C MET A 147 -18.99 13.48 5.72
N HIS A 148 -17.96 13.38 6.57
CA HIS A 148 -18.09 12.53 7.77
C HIS A 148 -19.00 13.12 8.85
N HIS A 149 -19.32 14.42 8.82
CA HIS A 149 -20.11 15.05 9.87
C HIS A 149 -21.04 16.17 9.34
N GLY A 150 -22.35 15.89 9.32
CA GLY A 150 -23.41 16.90 9.37
C GLY A 150 -24.29 17.11 8.13
N VAL A 151 -24.26 16.24 7.12
CA VAL A 151 -25.28 16.26 6.05
C VAL A 151 -26.36 15.24 6.42
N PRO A 152 -27.66 15.59 6.44
CA PRO A 152 -28.69 14.61 6.72
C PRO A 152 -28.72 13.59 5.58
N ASN A 153 -28.48 12.32 5.91
CA ASN A 153 -28.69 11.23 4.96
C ASN A 153 -30.18 11.22 4.58
N ARG A 154 -30.47 11.16 3.28
CA ARG A 154 -31.83 10.94 2.78
C ARG A 154 -32.35 9.59 3.26
N HIS A 155 -33.22 9.55 4.27
CA HIS A 155 -34.07 8.39 4.53
C HIS A 155 -35.54 8.78 4.68
N TRP A 156 -36.34 8.19 3.80
CA TRP A 156 -37.79 8.28 3.63
C TRP A 156 -38.56 7.82 4.87
N THR A 157 -39.52 8.64 5.29
CA THR A 157 -40.63 8.29 6.18
C THR A 157 -41.83 7.80 5.34
N GLY A 158 -42.25 6.55 5.50
CA GLY A 158 -43.52 6.05 4.92
C GLY A 158 -43.57 4.53 4.70
N PRO A 159 -44.76 3.89 4.84
CA PRO A 159 -44.93 2.55 5.39
C PRO A 159 -44.67 1.39 4.42
N GLU A 160 -44.46 0.20 5.01
CA GLU A 160 -44.47 -1.14 4.40
C GLU A 160 -45.73 -1.43 3.55
N PRO A 161 -45.70 -2.46 2.69
CA PRO A 161 -46.03 -2.37 1.27
C PRO A 161 -47.51 -2.62 0.96
N VAL A 162 -47.98 -2.02 -0.14
CA VAL A 162 -49.16 -2.50 -0.86
C VAL A 162 -48.76 -2.83 -2.29
N THR A 163 -48.84 -4.13 -2.58
CA THR A 163 -48.85 -4.75 -3.90
C THR A 163 -49.94 -4.14 -4.80
N ASN A 164 -49.64 -3.79 -6.05
CA ASN A 164 -50.20 -4.48 -7.23
C ASN A 164 -49.81 -3.84 -8.59
N SER A 165 -49.55 -4.74 -9.54
CA SER A 165 -49.94 -4.73 -10.97
C SER A 165 -49.68 -3.51 -11.89
N ALA A 166 -48.88 -3.82 -12.93
CA ALA A 166 -49.14 -3.59 -14.35
C ALA A 166 -49.54 -2.19 -14.86
N GLY A 167 -48.73 -1.62 -15.76
CA GLY A 167 -49.12 -0.51 -16.63
C GLY A 167 -48.07 -0.16 -17.67
N HIS A 168 -48.32 -0.56 -18.91
CA HIS A 168 -47.53 -0.25 -20.10
C HIS A 168 -47.42 1.26 -20.38
N GLY A 169 -46.28 1.71 -20.94
CA GLY A 169 -46.13 3.06 -21.47
C GLY A 169 -44.86 3.26 -22.31
N ARG A 170 -44.86 2.75 -23.55
CA ARG A 170 -43.87 3.11 -24.58
C ARG A 170 -43.96 4.61 -24.93
N ARG A 171 -42.83 5.31 -24.98
CA ARG A 171 -42.67 6.52 -25.81
C ARG A 171 -41.41 6.46 -26.67
N ARG A 172 -41.57 6.92 -27.91
CA ARG A 172 -40.71 6.83 -29.08
C ARG A 172 -39.45 7.70 -28.96
N ARG A 173 -38.34 7.20 -29.52
CA ARG A 173 -37.16 7.99 -29.91
C ARG A 173 -37.39 8.52 -31.32
N ASP A 174 -37.41 9.84 -31.47
CA ASP A 174 -37.21 10.50 -32.76
C ASP A 174 -35.73 10.86 -32.92
N GLY A 175 -35.21 10.60 -34.11
CA GLY A 175 -33.81 10.71 -34.47
C GLY A 175 -33.36 12.14 -34.75
N GLY A 176 -32.16 12.47 -34.26
CA GLY A 176 -31.31 13.54 -34.75
C GLY A 176 -29.87 13.02 -34.72
N SER A 177 -29.22 12.95 -35.89
CA SER A 177 -27.81 12.58 -36.01
C SER A 177 -26.92 13.59 -35.27
N PRO A 178 -26.03 13.18 -34.36
CA PRO A 178 -25.06 14.09 -33.77
C PRO A 178 -23.92 14.35 -34.74
N MET A 179 -23.59 15.63 -34.94
CA MET A 179 -22.36 16.04 -35.61
C MET A 179 -21.16 15.49 -34.84
N THR A 180 -20.28 14.77 -35.55
CA THR A 180 -18.99 14.32 -35.06
C THR A 180 -18.07 15.52 -34.83
N ILE A 181 -17.82 15.84 -33.57
CA ILE A 181 -16.70 16.69 -33.14
C ILE A 181 -15.55 15.73 -32.83
N SER A 182 -14.48 15.78 -33.62
CA SER A 182 -13.25 15.04 -33.30
C SER A 182 -12.66 15.56 -31.98
N PRO A 183 -12.21 14.68 -31.06
CA PRO A 183 -11.60 15.13 -29.82
C PRO A 183 -10.22 15.75 -30.09
N PRO A 184 -9.76 16.70 -29.26
CA PRO A 184 -8.39 17.18 -29.32
C PRO A 184 -7.40 16.03 -29.01
N PRO A 185 -6.19 16.03 -29.60
CA PRO A 185 -5.21 15.00 -29.32
C PRO A 185 -4.72 15.16 -27.86
N GLY A 186 -4.90 14.11 -27.04
CA GLY A 186 -4.39 14.09 -25.67
C GLY A 186 -5.34 13.53 -24.59
N THR A 187 -6.51 12.99 -24.94
CA THR A 187 -7.33 12.24 -23.97
C THR A 187 -6.79 10.83 -23.83
N ALA A 188 -6.20 10.51 -22.67
CA ALA A 188 -5.91 9.15 -22.27
C ALA A 188 -7.17 8.28 -22.48
N GLU A 189 -6.99 7.08 -23.04
CA GLU A 189 -8.08 6.13 -23.19
C GLU A 189 -8.79 5.92 -21.83
N PRO A 190 -10.13 5.80 -21.82
CA PRO A 190 -10.83 5.45 -20.60
C PRO A 190 -10.29 4.11 -20.10
N ALA A 191 -9.74 4.10 -18.88
CA ALA A 191 -9.30 2.90 -18.20
C ALA A 191 -10.40 1.84 -18.36
N ARG A 192 -10.10 0.76 -19.08
CA ARG A 192 -10.97 -0.39 -19.29
C ARG A 192 -11.55 -0.75 -17.92
N ALA A 193 -12.87 -0.64 -17.76
CA ALA A 193 -13.53 -0.91 -16.49
C ALA A 193 -13.15 -2.33 -16.04
N ALA A 194 -12.16 -2.42 -15.15
CA ALA A 194 -11.68 -3.70 -14.67
C ALA A 194 -12.83 -4.33 -13.87
N SER A 195 -13.15 -5.59 -14.18
CA SER A 195 -14.08 -6.36 -13.37
C SER A 195 -13.68 -6.25 -11.89
N PRO A 196 -14.64 -6.14 -10.96
CA PRO A 196 -14.32 -6.01 -9.55
C PRO A 196 -13.50 -7.22 -9.08
N LEU A 197 -12.42 -6.95 -8.34
CA LEU A 197 -11.69 -8.02 -7.66
C LEU A 197 -12.60 -8.62 -6.59
N THR A 198 -12.96 -9.89 -6.78
CA THR A 198 -13.82 -10.62 -5.83
C THR A 198 -12.94 -11.46 -4.92
N ILE A 199 -13.03 -11.19 -3.62
CA ILE A 199 -12.27 -11.88 -2.58
C ILE A 199 -13.18 -12.93 -1.92
N SER A 200 -12.76 -14.19 -1.94
CA SER A 200 -13.49 -15.28 -1.27
C SER A 200 -13.25 -15.28 0.23
N GLU A 201 -12.01 -15.00 0.63
CA GLU A 201 -11.60 -14.93 2.03
C GLU A 201 -10.54 -13.84 2.23
N GLN A 202 -10.60 -13.12 3.34
CA GLN A 202 -9.53 -12.23 3.77
C GLN A 202 -9.51 -12.10 5.28
N GLY A 203 -8.33 -11.82 5.81
CA GLY A 203 -8.16 -11.60 7.23
C GLY A 203 -6.73 -11.23 7.56
N ALA A 204 -6.43 -11.30 8.85
CA ALA A 204 -5.08 -11.13 9.34
C ALA A 204 -4.86 -11.93 10.62
N PHE A 205 -3.60 -12.25 10.89
CA PHE A 205 -3.17 -12.92 12.11
C PHE A 205 -1.71 -12.57 12.42
N TRP A 206 -1.24 -12.98 13.59
CA TRP A 206 0.18 -12.91 13.96
C TRP A 206 0.73 -14.32 14.07
N VAL A 207 2.01 -14.48 13.75
CA VAL A 207 2.81 -15.69 13.95
C VAL A 207 4.06 -15.37 14.75
N GLY A 208 4.67 -16.38 15.37
CA GLY A 208 5.91 -16.24 16.11
C GLY A 208 5.73 -15.38 17.37
N VAL A 209 4.56 -15.39 18.00
CA VAL A 209 4.35 -14.60 19.22
C VAL A 209 5.13 -15.21 20.39
N GLY A 210 6.30 -14.62 20.70
CA GLY A 210 7.09 -14.93 21.89
C GLY A 210 6.48 -14.31 23.15
N ARG A 211 7.03 -14.68 24.32
CA ARG A 211 6.62 -14.12 25.62
C ARG A 211 7.86 -13.70 26.40
N LYS A 212 7.99 -12.40 26.64
CA LYS A 212 9.09 -11.81 27.40
C LYS A 212 8.61 -11.34 28.78
N PRO A 213 9.12 -11.89 29.88
CA PRO A 213 8.87 -11.35 31.22
C PRO A 213 9.53 -9.98 31.39
N SER A 214 8.83 -9.06 32.04
CA SER A 214 9.35 -7.78 32.52
C SER A 214 8.83 -7.48 33.93
N GLU A 215 9.33 -6.43 34.56
CA GLU A 215 8.83 -5.97 35.86
C GLU A 215 7.34 -5.60 35.83
N ALA A 216 6.83 -5.16 34.68
CA ALA A 216 5.43 -4.79 34.49
C ALA A 216 4.52 -5.99 34.14
N GLY A 217 5.07 -7.18 33.96
CA GLY A 217 4.36 -8.40 33.57
C GLY A 217 4.96 -9.08 32.34
N THR A 218 4.26 -10.09 31.80
CA THR A 218 4.70 -10.76 30.56
C THR A 218 4.12 -10.05 29.34
N THR A 219 4.98 -9.64 28.40
CA THR A 219 4.58 -9.01 27.14
C THR A 219 4.88 -9.90 25.93
N ALA A 220 4.21 -9.64 24.81
CA ALA A 220 4.47 -10.34 23.55
C ALA A 220 5.81 -9.89 22.95
N GLU A 221 6.58 -10.84 22.44
CA GLU A 221 7.89 -10.60 21.82
C GLU A 221 7.91 -11.03 20.36
N ALA A 222 8.46 -10.17 19.50
CA ALA A 222 8.82 -10.47 18.11
C ALA A 222 7.72 -11.18 17.31
N ALA A 223 6.50 -10.66 17.35
CA ALA A 223 5.39 -11.15 16.54
C ALA A 223 5.47 -10.60 15.12
N MET A 224 5.14 -11.43 14.13
CA MET A 224 5.04 -11.05 12.72
C MET A 224 3.59 -11.01 12.29
N TYR A 225 3.11 -9.83 11.90
CA TYR A 225 1.79 -9.61 11.34
C TYR A 225 1.72 -10.16 9.92
N VAL A 226 0.60 -10.80 9.60
CA VAL A 226 0.31 -11.39 8.30
C VAL A 226 -1.10 -10.98 7.91
N GLN A 227 -1.22 -10.24 6.81
CA GLN A 227 -2.49 -9.97 6.14
C GLN A 227 -2.62 -10.92 4.96
N TYR A 228 -3.80 -11.52 4.77
CA TYR A 228 -4.03 -12.42 3.65
C TYR A 228 -5.33 -12.08 2.92
N GLN A 229 -5.31 -12.35 1.62
CA GLN A 229 -6.47 -12.30 0.74
C GLN A 229 -6.43 -13.50 -0.22
N ILE A 230 -7.57 -14.14 -0.42
CA ILE A 230 -7.77 -15.25 -1.34
C ILE A 230 -8.80 -14.79 -2.39
N PRO A 231 -8.45 -14.78 -3.69
CA PRO A 231 -9.40 -14.41 -4.72
C PRO A 231 -10.47 -15.50 -4.88
N ALA A 232 -11.68 -15.12 -5.30
CA ALA A 232 -12.71 -16.08 -5.66
C ALA A 232 -12.34 -16.89 -6.91
N ASP A 233 -11.54 -16.29 -7.80
CA ASP A 233 -10.92 -16.94 -8.96
C ASP A 233 -9.49 -17.37 -8.61
N LEU A 234 -9.37 -18.32 -7.68
CA LEU A 234 -8.10 -18.91 -7.28
C LEU A 234 -7.62 -19.89 -8.38
N ARG A 235 -6.56 -19.52 -9.09
CA ARG A 235 -6.00 -20.28 -10.22
C ARG A 235 -4.68 -20.97 -9.90
N HIS A 236 -3.91 -20.42 -8.96
CA HIS A 236 -2.61 -20.98 -8.58
C HIS A 236 -2.73 -21.72 -7.24
N PRO A 237 -2.23 -22.97 -7.14
CA PRO A 237 -2.35 -23.78 -5.92
C PRO A 237 -1.42 -23.32 -4.79
N LEU A 238 -0.32 -22.66 -5.15
CA LEU A 238 0.66 -22.14 -4.20
C LEU A 238 0.35 -20.67 -3.89
N PRO A 239 0.19 -20.29 -2.61
CA PRO A 239 0.13 -18.89 -2.22
C PRO A 239 1.49 -18.20 -2.43
N VAL A 240 1.46 -16.89 -2.58
CA VAL A 240 2.64 -16.03 -2.55
C VAL A 240 2.73 -15.30 -1.20
N VAL A 241 3.91 -15.31 -0.60
CA VAL A 241 4.22 -14.53 0.61
C VAL A 241 5.15 -13.39 0.22
N MET A 242 4.70 -12.15 0.43
CA MET A 242 5.44 -10.94 0.10
C MET A 242 6.10 -10.35 1.34
N VAL A 243 7.42 -10.18 1.28
CA VAL A 243 8.29 -9.79 2.40
C VAL A 243 9.03 -8.51 2.05
N HIS A 244 8.77 -7.44 2.80
CA HIS A 244 9.33 -6.12 2.52
C HIS A 244 10.81 -6.01 2.91
N GLY A 245 11.48 -5.00 2.37
CA GLY A 245 12.88 -4.68 2.66
C GLY A 245 13.09 -4.00 4.00
N GLY A 246 14.18 -3.22 4.09
CA GLY A 246 14.72 -2.58 5.31
C GLY A 246 13.70 -1.80 6.13
N GLY A 247 13.74 -0.47 6.10
CA GLY A 247 12.75 0.37 6.79
C GLY A 247 11.31 0.21 6.24
N GLY A 248 11.09 -0.57 5.18
CA GLY A 248 9.78 -0.77 4.58
C GLY A 248 8.76 -1.48 5.48
N GLN A 249 7.55 -1.68 4.94
CA GLN A 249 6.45 -2.41 5.57
C GLN A 249 5.67 -3.18 4.51
N GLY A 250 4.69 -3.99 4.90
CA GLY A 250 3.82 -4.69 3.95
C GLY A 250 3.12 -3.76 2.95
N THR A 251 2.97 -2.47 3.30
CA THR A 251 2.45 -1.43 2.39
C THR A 251 3.22 -1.31 1.09
N ASP A 252 4.50 -1.68 1.04
CA ASP A 252 5.35 -1.66 -0.16
C ASP A 252 4.78 -2.52 -1.30
N TYR A 253 3.93 -3.51 -0.95
CA TYR A 253 3.23 -4.36 -1.91
C TYR A 253 1.74 -4.04 -2.07
N LEU A 254 1.16 -3.22 -1.20
CA LEU A 254 -0.27 -2.90 -1.23
C LEU A 254 -0.60 -1.79 -2.23
N SER A 255 0.23 -0.76 -2.28
CA SER A 255 0.07 0.40 -3.16
C SER A 255 1.44 0.92 -3.58
N THR A 256 1.54 1.43 -4.80
CA THR A 256 2.73 2.18 -5.21
C THR A 256 2.78 3.54 -4.50
N PRO A 257 3.95 4.19 -4.40
CA PRO A 257 4.09 5.52 -3.79
C PRO A 257 3.23 6.61 -4.43
N ASP A 258 2.87 6.47 -5.71
CA ASP A 258 1.99 7.36 -6.45
C ASP A 258 0.50 6.96 -6.43
N GLY A 259 0.14 5.91 -5.67
CA GLY A 259 -1.24 5.51 -5.40
C GLY A 259 -1.86 4.54 -6.43
N ARG A 260 -1.06 3.95 -7.33
CA ARG A 260 -1.51 2.84 -8.18
C ARG A 260 -1.58 1.54 -7.34
N PRO A 261 -2.37 0.55 -7.77
CA PRO A 261 -2.38 -0.76 -7.11
C PRO A 261 -0.99 -1.39 -7.05
N GLY A 262 -0.60 -1.91 -5.89
CA GLY A 262 0.65 -2.64 -5.73
C GLY A 262 0.55 -4.11 -6.16
N TRP A 263 1.67 -4.82 -6.08
CA TRP A 263 1.78 -6.23 -6.48
C TRP A 263 0.80 -7.16 -5.76
N ALA A 264 0.43 -6.89 -4.51
CA ALA A 264 -0.58 -7.70 -3.83
C ALA A 264 -1.90 -7.75 -4.62
N THR A 265 -2.33 -6.60 -5.17
CA THR A 265 -3.53 -6.54 -6.02
C THR A 265 -3.29 -7.25 -7.35
N ARG A 266 -2.12 -7.13 -7.95
CA ARG A 266 -1.79 -7.77 -9.24
C ARG A 266 -1.76 -9.28 -9.15
N PHE A 267 -1.14 -9.84 -8.11
CA PHE A 267 -1.13 -11.27 -7.87
C PHE A 267 -2.53 -11.82 -7.53
N LEU A 268 -3.36 -11.07 -6.79
CA LEU A 268 -4.77 -11.45 -6.59
C LEU A 268 -5.57 -11.49 -7.90
N GLN A 269 -5.37 -10.50 -8.78
CA GLN A 269 -5.98 -10.47 -10.12
C GLN A 269 -5.47 -11.63 -11.01
N ALA A 270 -4.21 -12.02 -10.81
CA ALA A 270 -3.61 -13.20 -11.43
C ALA A 270 -4.07 -14.53 -10.82
N GLY A 271 -4.87 -14.50 -9.74
CA GLY A 271 -5.49 -15.69 -9.17
C GLY A 271 -4.62 -16.42 -8.14
N TYR A 272 -3.64 -15.73 -7.55
CA TYR A 272 -2.88 -16.24 -6.41
C TYR A 272 -3.58 -15.90 -5.09
N ALA A 273 -3.52 -16.80 -4.11
CA ALA A 273 -3.69 -16.40 -2.72
C ALA A 273 -2.45 -15.57 -2.30
N VAL A 274 -2.68 -14.41 -1.67
CA VAL A 274 -1.60 -13.47 -1.34
C VAL A 274 -1.54 -13.27 0.16
N TYR A 275 -0.33 -13.39 0.71
CA TYR A 275 0.02 -13.10 2.08
C TYR A 275 1.05 -11.98 2.10
N VAL A 276 0.73 -10.86 2.72
CA VAL A 276 1.65 -9.72 2.90
C VAL A 276 1.99 -9.64 4.37
N ILE A 277 3.29 -9.63 4.69
CA ILE A 277 3.76 -9.58 6.07
C ILE A 277 4.28 -8.19 6.44
N ASP A 278 4.19 -7.85 7.72
CA ASP A 278 5.09 -6.87 8.32
C ASP A 278 6.12 -7.64 9.14
N ARG A 279 7.41 -7.52 8.80
CA ARG A 279 8.52 -8.19 9.50
C ARG A 279 8.50 -7.79 10.99
N PRO A 280 9.04 -8.63 11.90
CA PRO A 280 9.16 -8.27 13.31
C PRO A 280 9.74 -6.87 13.50
N GLY A 281 9.10 -6.05 14.34
CA GLY A 281 9.50 -4.67 14.61
C GLY A 281 9.11 -3.62 13.57
N HIS A 282 8.30 -3.95 12.55
CA HIS A 282 7.83 -3.01 11.53
C HIS A 282 6.31 -2.93 11.46
N GLY A 283 5.78 -1.75 11.13
CA GLY A 283 4.35 -1.57 10.86
C GLY A 283 3.44 -2.12 11.95
N ARG A 284 2.59 -3.10 11.59
CA ARG A 284 1.62 -3.74 12.49
C ARG A 284 2.25 -4.87 13.34
N SER A 285 3.52 -5.17 13.13
CA SER A 285 4.39 -5.95 14.01
C SER A 285 5.09 -5.00 15.00
N PRO A 286 4.53 -4.78 16.21
CA PRO A 286 4.90 -3.61 17.00
C PRO A 286 6.37 -3.62 17.42
N TYR A 287 7.02 -2.48 17.30
CA TYR A 287 8.33 -2.24 17.90
C TYR A 287 8.15 -1.66 19.30
N HIS A 288 8.83 -2.25 20.28
CA HIS A 288 8.94 -1.66 21.62
C HIS A 288 10.38 -1.83 22.13
N PRO A 289 11.04 -0.76 22.59
CA PRO A 289 12.46 -0.81 22.93
C PRO A 289 12.79 -1.77 24.10
N ASP A 290 11.91 -1.84 25.10
CA ASP A 290 12.09 -2.79 26.20
C ASP A 290 11.94 -4.27 25.77
N VAL A 291 11.33 -4.51 24.60
CA VAL A 291 11.07 -5.85 24.06
C VAL A 291 12.13 -6.24 23.06
N LEU A 292 12.33 -5.44 22.02
CA LEU A 292 13.21 -5.76 20.90
C LEU A 292 14.63 -5.19 21.05
N GLY A 293 14.89 -4.40 22.10
CA GLY A 293 16.16 -3.69 22.29
C GLY A 293 16.04 -2.21 21.90
N PRO A 294 17.06 -1.39 22.22
CA PRO A 294 17.04 0.03 21.86
C PRO A 294 16.96 0.22 20.34
N ILE A 295 16.31 1.31 19.91
CA ILE A 295 16.38 1.75 18.51
C ILE A 295 17.77 2.32 18.30
N GLU A 296 18.65 1.55 17.65
CA GLU A 296 20.01 1.99 17.32
C GLU A 296 20.06 2.66 15.94
N GLY A 297 20.98 3.61 15.79
CA GLY A 297 21.14 4.36 14.55
C GLY A 297 20.25 5.60 14.42
N ALA A 298 20.48 6.37 13.36
CA ALA A 298 19.67 7.54 13.04
C ALA A 298 18.36 7.11 12.37
N ALA A 299 17.31 7.92 12.55
CA ALA A 299 16.10 7.79 11.74
C ALA A 299 16.46 7.93 10.24
N PRO A 300 15.73 7.24 9.34
CA PRO A 300 15.93 7.41 7.92
C PRO A 300 15.76 8.88 7.53
N THR A 301 16.60 9.37 6.63
CA THR A 301 16.52 10.73 6.11
C THR A 301 16.04 10.71 4.67
N TYR A 302 15.49 11.83 4.20
CA TYR A 302 15.10 11.99 2.81
C TYR A 302 16.27 11.76 1.85
N GLU A 303 17.48 12.19 2.21
CA GLU A 303 18.68 12.01 1.40
C GLU A 303 19.02 10.52 1.23
N PHE A 304 18.92 9.76 2.32
CA PHE A 304 19.14 8.31 2.28
C PHE A 304 18.08 7.59 1.45
N ILE A 305 16.80 7.89 1.68
CA ILE A 305 15.68 7.27 0.93
C ILE A 305 15.74 7.65 -0.55
N ARG A 306 16.07 8.90 -0.87
CA ARG A 306 16.28 9.34 -2.26
C ARG A 306 17.44 8.60 -2.92
N TRP A 307 18.59 8.52 -2.27
CA TRP A 307 19.74 7.78 -2.81
C TRP A 307 19.40 6.32 -3.06
N LEU A 308 18.66 5.70 -2.15
CA LEU A 308 18.36 4.28 -2.22
C LEU A 308 17.30 3.94 -3.28
N PHE A 309 16.23 4.73 -3.38
CA PHE A 309 15.03 4.37 -4.14
C PHE A 309 14.75 5.26 -5.35
N CYS A 310 15.27 6.49 -5.35
CA CYS A 310 14.95 7.51 -6.33
C CYS A 310 16.18 7.89 -7.17
N ASP A 311 17.25 7.09 -7.15
CA ASP A 311 18.41 7.43 -7.96
C ASP A 311 18.04 7.43 -9.44
N GLY A 312 18.49 8.48 -10.13
CA GLY A 312 18.09 8.73 -11.52
C GLY A 312 16.67 9.24 -11.72
N ALA A 313 15.89 9.52 -10.67
CA ALA A 313 14.58 10.18 -10.80
C ALA A 313 14.67 11.46 -11.66
N GLY A 314 13.63 11.71 -12.46
CA GLY A 314 13.58 12.84 -13.40
C GLY A 314 14.45 12.68 -14.67
N ARG A 315 15.33 11.67 -14.75
CA ARG A 315 16.07 11.38 -15.99
C ARG A 315 15.15 10.70 -17.02
N PRO A 316 15.32 10.95 -18.33
CA PRO A 316 14.61 10.21 -19.37
C PRO A 316 14.78 8.70 -19.19
N GLY A 317 13.66 7.96 -19.17
CA GLY A 317 13.65 6.51 -18.99
C GLY A 317 13.61 6.01 -17.55
N SER A 318 13.75 6.87 -16.53
CA SER A 318 13.58 6.45 -15.14
C SER A 318 12.16 5.95 -14.87
N GLN A 319 12.02 4.87 -14.10
CA GLN A 319 10.73 4.32 -13.70
C GLN A 319 10.22 4.85 -12.37
N TRP A 320 10.98 5.68 -11.65
CA TRP A 320 10.46 6.38 -10.48
C TRP A 320 9.25 7.28 -10.87
N PRO A 321 8.13 7.23 -10.12
CA PRO A 321 6.91 7.95 -10.50
C PRO A 321 6.94 9.46 -10.18
N GLY A 322 7.90 9.91 -9.35
CA GLY A 322 8.03 11.32 -8.94
C GLY A 322 9.27 12.03 -9.47
N SER A 323 9.56 13.23 -8.95
CA SER A 323 10.75 14.00 -9.31
C SER A 323 12.02 13.56 -8.57
N GLY A 324 11.89 12.87 -7.44
CA GLY A 324 12.97 12.52 -6.51
C GLY A 324 13.45 13.70 -5.66
N GLU A 325 12.83 14.88 -5.80
CA GLU A 325 13.23 16.10 -5.10
C GLU A 325 12.46 16.29 -3.79
N VAL A 326 13.20 16.58 -2.72
CA VAL A 326 12.63 16.76 -1.38
C VAL A 326 11.73 18.00 -1.35
N GLY A 327 10.49 17.82 -0.92
CA GLY A 327 9.48 18.89 -0.82
C GLY A 327 8.68 19.15 -2.10
N ASP A 328 9.01 18.50 -3.22
CA ASP A 328 8.25 18.57 -4.48
C ASP A 328 7.68 17.19 -4.89
N ASP A 329 8.33 16.12 -4.45
CA ASP A 329 7.91 14.76 -4.78
C ASP A 329 7.00 14.13 -3.71
N SER A 330 5.70 14.11 -4.00
CA SER A 330 4.72 13.43 -3.13
C SER A 330 4.95 11.90 -3.04
N ALA A 331 5.49 11.26 -4.07
CA ALA A 331 5.78 9.82 -4.02
C ALA A 331 6.94 9.53 -3.04
N LEU A 332 7.96 10.39 -3.04
CA LEU A 332 9.04 10.33 -2.06
C LEU A 332 8.51 10.57 -0.64
N ASP A 333 7.60 11.52 -0.45
CA ASP A 333 6.96 11.75 0.86
C ASP A 333 6.17 10.53 1.34
N GLN A 334 5.41 9.86 0.47
CA GLN A 334 4.69 8.64 0.83
C GLN A 334 5.65 7.52 1.22
N LEU A 335 6.73 7.32 0.46
CA LEU A 335 7.75 6.31 0.77
C LEU A 335 8.49 6.62 2.08
N MET A 336 8.83 7.89 2.33
CA MET A 336 9.48 8.33 3.56
C MET A 336 8.54 8.12 4.77
N ALA A 337 7.26 8.41 4.62
CA ALA A 337 6.27 8.26 5.69
C ALA A 337 5.98 6.80 6.07
N SER A 338 6.23 5.84 5.17
CA SER A 338 6.10 4.41 5.47
C SER A 338 7.32 3.81 6.16
N GLN A 339 8.43 4.55 6.31
CA GLN A 339 9.65 4.00 6.91
C GLN A 339 9.50 3.74 8.42
N GLY A 340 9.82 2.52 8.83
CA GLY A 340 9.93 2.06 10.21
C GLY A 340 11.31 2.30 10.81
N PRO A 341 11.49 1.96 12.11
CA PRO A 341 12.75 2.12 12.80
C PRO A 341 13.81 1.16 12.26
N THR A 342 15.07 1.55 12.41
CA THR A 342 16.19 0.63 12.26
C THR A 342 16.11 -0.43 13.35
N LEU A 343 16.28 -1.68 12.94
CA LEU A 343 16.22 -2.85 13.81
C LEU A 343 17.44 -2.96 14.73
N PRO A 344 17.42 -3.91 15.67
CA PRO A 344 18.64 -4.44 16.30
C PRO A 344 19.61 -5.02 15.25
N THR A 345 20.58 -5.81 15.70
CA THR A 345 21.54 -6.45 14.80
C THR A 345 20.86 -7.33 13.74
N PHE A 346 21.50 -7.51 12.58
CA PHE A 346 21.00 -8.40 11.53
C PHE A 346 20.71 -9.81 12.03
N ALA A 347 21.59 -10.40 12.84
CA ALA A 347 21.44 -11.76 13.34
C ALA A 347 20.15 -11.93 14.18
N GLU A 348 19.85 -10.97 15.07
CA GLU A 348 18.64 -11.02 15.89
C GLU A 348 17.37 -10.87 15.04
N ASN A 349 17.36 -9.95 14.08
CA ASN A 349 16.21 -9.78 13.21
C ASN A 349 15.98 -11.01 12.32
N GLU A 350 17.05 -11.58 11.78
CA GLU A 350 17.01 -12.78 10.96
C GLU A 350 16.51 -14.01 11.72
N GLU A 351 16.90 -14.20 12.98
CA GLU A 351 16.36 -15.26 13.83
C GLU A 351 14.86 -15.11 14.05
N GLN A 352 14.40 -13.87 14.31
CA GLN A 352 12.98 -13.59 14.46
C GLN A 352 12.22 -13.88 13.17
N MET A 353 12.75 -13.46 12.02
CA MET A 353 12.19 -13.76 10.70
C MET A 353 12.13 -15.27 10.45
N ARG A 354 13.20 -16.02 10.74
CA ARG A 354 13.24 -17.48 10.58
C ARG A 354 12.12 -18.15 11.39
N ARG A 355 12.03 -17.83 12.68
CA ARG A 355 11.02 -18.41 13.58
C ARG A 355 9.59 -18.09 13.14
N CYS A 356 9.32 -16.82 12.84
CA CYS A 356 8.00 -16.37 12.42
C CYS A 356 7.61 -16.96 11.05
N GLY A 357 8.54 -16.96 10.09
CA GLY A 357 8.31 -17.50 8.76
C GLY A 357 8.12 -19.01 8.75
N ALA A 358 8.85 -19.74 9.59
CA ALA A 358 8.64 -21.17 9.78
C ALA A 358 7.23 -21.48 10.30
N GLU A 359 6.75 -20.75 11.32
CA GLU A 359 5.38 -20.89 11.84
C GLU A 359 4.32 -20.47 10.80
N LEU A 360 4.61 -19.45 9.98
CA LEU A 360 3.73 -19.07 8.86
C LEU A 360 3.57 -20.23 7.88
N LEU A 361 4.67 -20.83 7.42
CA LEU A 361 4.60 -21.95 6.47
C LEU A 361 4.00 -23.21 7.09
N ASP A 362 4.23 -23.47 8.37
CA ASP A 362 3.54 -24.56 9.10
C ASP A 362 2.02 -24.39 9.06
N ARG A 363 1.54 -23.13 9.05
CA ARG A 363 0.11 -22.80 9.03
C ARG A 363 -0.50 -22.79 7.62
N ILE A 364 0.19 -22.22 6.63
CA ILE A 364 -0.36 -22.02 5.28
C ILE A 364 0.02 -23.12 4.29
N GLY A 365 0.97 -23.98 4.66
CA GLY A 365 1.52 -25.00 3.79
C GLY A 365 2.56 -24.46 2.81
N PRO A 366 2.85 -25.21 1.73
CA PRO A 366 3.86 -24.81 0.77
C PRO A 366 3.57 -23.50 0.06
N ALA A 367 4.58 -22.67 -0.17
CA ALA A 367 4.41 -21.32 -0.73
C ALA A 367 5.58 -20.87 -1.62
N VAL A 368 5.31 -19.86 -2.44
CA VAL A 368 6.33 -19.04 -3.12
C VAL A 368 6.64 -17.84 -2.24
N LEU A 369 7.93 -17.52 -2.08
CA LEU A 369 8.37 -16.35 -1.31
C LEU A 369 8.86 -15.26 -2.25
N ILE A 370 8.30 -14.05 -2.13
CA ILE A 370 8.75 -12.85 -2.83
C ILE A 370 9.38 -11.93 -1.80
N THR A 371 10.69 -11.75 -1.87
CA THR A 371 11.46 -10.99 -0.87
C THR A 371 12.10 -9.76 -1.51
N HIS A 372 12.36 -8.72 -0.73
CA HIS A 372 13.04 -7.52 -1.21
C HIS A 372 14.16 -7.09 -0.27
N SER A 373 15.33 -6.71 -0.79
CA SER A 373 16.38 -6.06 0.01
C SER A 373 16.73 -6.82 1.30
N MET A 374 16.67 -6.16 2.47
CA MET A 374 16.86 -6.77 3.81
C MET A 374 15.80 -7.81 4.20
N GLY A 375 14.73 -7.97 3.41
CA GLY A 375 13.79 -9.07 3.53
C GLY A 375 14.31 -10.38 2.89
N ALA A 376 15.38 -10.33 2.08
CA ALA A 376 15.91 -11.51 1.40
C ALA A 376 16.34 -12.66 2.33
N PRO A 377 17.00 -12.41 3.49
CA PRO A 377 17.29 -13.47 4.46
C PRO A 377 16.08 -14.28 4.92
N PHE A 378 14.86 -13.72 4.88
CA PHE A 378 13.64 -14.49 5.14
C PHE A 378 13.52 -15.68 4.18
N GLY A 379 13.76 -15.48 2.88
CA GLY A 379 13.66 -16.53 1.87
C GLY A 379 14.65 -17.67 2.13
N TRP A 380 15.88 -17.34 2.48
CA TRP A 380 16.94 -18.32 2.73
C TRP A 380 16.69 -19.09 4.02
N LEU A 381 16.43 -18.37 5.11
CA LEU A 381 16.35 -18.96 6.43
C LEU A 381 15.08 -19.77 6.65
N VAL A 382 13.96 -19.34 6.05
CA VAL A 382 12.70 -20.07 6.15
C VAL A 382 12.74 -21.35 5.31
N ALA A 383 13.39 -21.33 4.14
CA ALA A 383 13.62 -22.54 3.35
C ALA A 383 14.50 -23.55 4.12
N ASP A 384 15.57 -23.08 4.76
CA ASP A 384 16.42 -23.92 5.63
C ASP A 384 15.66 -24.48 6.84
N ALA A 385 14.83 -23.67 7.48
CA ALA A 385 14.05 -24.08 8.66
C ALA A 385 12.89 -25.03 8.33
N ARG A 386 12.34 -24.97 7.12
CA ARG A 386 11.23 -25.80 6.64
C ARG A 386 11.48 -26.34 5.24
N PRO A 387 12.44 -27.27 5.08
CA PRO A 387 12.73 -27.88 3.79
C PRO A 387 11.48 -28.48 3.16
N GLY A 388 11.25 -28.18 1.89
CA GLY A 388 10.11 -28.69 1.12
C GLY A 388 8.83 -27.86 1.21
N LEU A 389 8.70 -26.88 2.13
CA LEU A 389 7.58 -25.94 2.15
C LEU A 389 7.81 -24.72 1.25
N VAL A 390 9.05 -24.32 1.02
CA VAL A 390 9.36 -23.28 0.02
C VAL A 390 9.41 -23.93 -1.37
N LYS A 391 8.65 -23.38 -2.33
CA LYS A 391 8.52 -23.92 -3.69
C LYS A 391 9.15 -23.06 -4.77
N ALA A 392 9.38 -21.78 -4.48
CA ALA A 392 10.22 -20.89 -5.26
C ALA A 392 10.57 -19.67 -4.40
N VAL A 393 11.69 -19.01 -4.69
CA VAL A 393 12.04 -17.70 -4.12
C VAL A 393 12.27 -16.71 -5.26
N VAL A 394 11.61 -15.56 -5.20
CA VAL A 394 11.89 -14.41 -6.06
C VAL A 394 12.42 -13.29 -5.18
N SER A 395 13.74 -13.11 -5.19
CA SER A 395 14.40 -12.11 -4.36
C SER A 395 14.74 -10.87 -5.19
N ILE A 396 14.01 -9.79 -4.94
CA ILE A 396 14.18 -8.49 -5.58
C ILE A 396 15.30 -7.72 -4.90
N GLU A 397 16.35 -7.38 -5.63
CA GLU A 397 17.48 -6.58 -5.15
C GLU A 397 17.93 -6.98 -3.73
N PRO A 398 18.24 -8.28 -3.48
CA PRO A 398 18.62 -8.74 -2.16
C PRO A 398 19.78 -7.93 -1.58
N ILE A 399 19.77 -7.77 -0.26
CA ILE A 399 20.91 -7.20 0.45
C ILE A 399 22.17 -8.04 0.21
N GLY A 400 23.30 -7.36 0.01
CA GLY A 400 24.58 -7.98 -0.21
C GLY A 400 25.68 -6.95 -0.49
N PRO A 401 26.80 -7.35 -1.13
CA PRO A 401 27.14 -8.71 -1.58
C PRO A 401 27.21 -9.75 -0.45
N PRO A 402 27.40 -11.05 -0.76
CA PRO A 402 27.71 -12.05 0.27
C PRO A 402 28.84 -11.57 1.21
N PHE A 403 28.66 -11.78 2.51
CA PHE A 403 29.58 -11.36 3.57
C PHE A 403 29.75 -9.85 3.76
N ILE A 404 28.84 -9.02 3.23
CA ILE A 404 28.85 -7.58 3.50
C ILE A 404 28.77 -7.31 5.01
N GLU A 405 29.56 -6.34 5.46
CA GLU A 405 29.49 -5.77 6.78
C GLU A 405 28.92 -4.35 6.67
N LEU A 406 27.86 -4.08 7.44
CA LEU A 406 27.24 -2.77 7.50
C LEU A 406 27.47 -2.18 8.90
N PRO A 407 28.21 -1.05 9.01
CA PRO A 407 28.53 -0.44 10.28
C PRO A 407 27.29 -0.21 11.16
N GLY A 408 27.31 -0.74 12.37
CA GLY A 408 26.21 -0.62 13.34
C GLY A 408 25.04 -1.59 13.14
N LEU A 409 24.98 -2.33 12.03
CA LEU A 409 23.91 -3.32 11.77
C LEU A 409 24.41 -4.77 11.85
N GLY A 410 25.70 -4.99 11.56
CA GLY A 410 26.34 -6.29 11.62
C GLY A 410 26.81 -6.80 10.26
N LYS A 411 27.19 -8.08 10.21
CA LYS A 411 27.79 -8.73 9.06
C LYS A 411 26.97 -9.93 8.62
N LEU A 412 26.84 -10.14 7.31
CA LEU A 412 26.30 -11.39 6.74
C LEU A 412 27.35 -12.51 6.83
N GLU A 413 27.78 -12.84 8.05
CA GLU A 413 28.95 -13.70 8.28
C GLU A 413 28.76 -15.14 7.76
N TRP A 414 27.53 -15.61 7.56
CA TRP A 414 27.20 -16.93 7.01
C TRP A 414 26.90 -16.91 5.51
N GLY A 415 27.48 -15.96 4.77
CA GLY A 415 27.32 -15.80 3.33
C GLY A 415 26.24 -14.79 3.00
N LEU A 416 25.00 -15.24 2.91
CA LEU A 416 23.84 -14.39 2.57
C LEU A 416 23.03 -13.97 3.79
N THR A 417 23.44 -14.42 4.98
CA THR A 417 22.72 -14.25 6.25
C THR A 417 23.69 -13.89 7.36
N ALA A 418 23.23 -13.09 8.32
CA ALA A 418 23.93 -12.86 9.58
C ALA A 418 23.64 -13.95 10.61
N ALA A 419 22.44 -14.52 10.60
CA ALA A 419 22.10 -15.66 11.42
C ALA A 419 22.64 -16.97 10.79
N PRO A 420 23.03 -17.97 11.60
CA PRO A 420 23.54 -19.24 11.07
C PRO A 420 22.57 -19.93 10.12
N ILE A 421 23.07 -20.45 9.00
CA ILE A 421 22.32 -21.26 8.04
C ILE A 421 23.03 -22.60 7.86
N THR A 422 22.27 -23.67 7.59
CA THR A 422 22.83 -25.02 7.49
C THR A 422 23.71 -25.16 6.24
N TYR A 423 24.96 -25.56 6.44
CA TYR A 423 25.88 -25.95 5.37
C TYR A 423 26.13 -27.46 5.37
N GLU A 424 26.40 -28.02 4.19
CA GLU A 424 26.87 -29.40 4.02
C GLU A 424 28.17 -29.42 3.20
N PRO A 425 29.30 -29.94 3.75
CA PRO A 425 29.45 -30.46 5.11
C PRO A 425 29.20 -29.40 6.20
N PRO A 426 28.84 -29.79 7.44
CA PRO A 426 28.54 -28.85 8.53
C PRO A 426 29.69 -27.89 8.86
N THR A 427 29.35 -26.61 9.08
CA THR A 427 30.25 -25.55 9.58
C THR A 427 29.92 -25.22 11.03
N ARG A 428 30.95 -25.05 11.86
CA ARG A 428 30.75 -24.60 13.25
C ARG A 428 30.97 -23.11 13.43
N THR A 429 31.80 -22.52 12.56
CA THR A 429 32.09 -21.08 12.56
C THR A 429 32.11 -20.55 11.11
N PRO A 430 31.83 -19.26 10.90
CA PRO A 430 31.92 -18.62 9.59
C PRO A 430 33.27 -18.76 8.89
N GLU A 431 34.37 -18.77 9.65
CA GLU A 431 35.74 -18.84 9.12
C GLU A 431 36.01 -20.17 8.40
N GLU A 432 35.26 -21.23 8.73
CA GLU A 432 35.36 -22.53 8.08
C GLU A 432 34.85 -22.51 6.63
N LEU A 433 34.18 -21.43 6.18
CA LEU A 433 33.74 -21.23 4.79
C LEU A 433 34.88 -20.88 3.84
N ARG A 434 36.00 -20.33 4.35
CA ARG A 434 37.24 -19.98 3.61
C ARG A 434 36.95 -19.13 2.37
N LEU A 435 37.20 -17.83 2.45
CA LEU A 435 36.75 -16.91 1.40
C LEU A 435 37.88 -16.45 0.50
N ARG A 436 37.56 -16.24 -0.77
CA ARG A 436 38.39 -15.50 -1.72
C ARG A 436 37.57 -14.44 -2.42
N LEU A 437 38.21 -13.33 -2.78
CA LEU A 437 37.61 -12.35 -3.66
C LEU A 437 37.64 -12.91 -5.09
N ARG A 438 36.50 -12.87 -5.78
CA ARG A 438 36.42 -13.17 -7.21
C ARG A 438 36.19 -11.86 -7.97
N GLU A 439 37.09 -11.59 -8.90
CA GLU A 439 36.99 -10.43 -9.81
C GLU A 439 35.72 -10.52 -10.65
N ALA A 440 35.04 -9.40 -10.80
CA ALA A 440 33.86 -9.32 -11.64
C ALA A 440 34.25 -9.30 -13.13
N GLY A 441 33.60 -10.13 -13.94
CA GLY A 441 33.95 -10.34 -15.35
C GLY A 441 33.45 -9.28 -16.34
N GLY A 442 32.98 -8.12 -15.87
CA GLY A 442 32.35 -7.11 -16.73
C GLY A 442 32.37 -5.70 -16.15
N ASP A 443 32.27 -4.71 -17.03
CA ASP A 443 32.34 -3.29 -16.66
C ASP A 443 31.20 -2.90 -15.72
N GLY A 444 31.53 -2.13 -14.68
CA GLY A 444 30.56 -1.64 -13.69
C GLY A 444 30.08 -2.67 -12.66
N LEU A 445 30.58 -3.91 -12.72
CA LEU A 445 30.30 -4.94 -11.73
C LEU A 445 31.30 -4.87 -10.56
N GLN A 446 30.83 -5.21 -9.37
CA GLN A 446 31.63 -5.20 -8.14
C GLN A 446 32.20 -6.59 -7.82
N ASP A 447 33.48 -6.69 -7.50
CA ASP A 447 34.08 -7.94 -7.02
C ASP A 447 33.36 -8.47 -5.77
N CYS A 448 33.13 -9.79 -5.72
CA CYS A 448 32.35 -10.42 -4.67
C CYS A 448 33.11 -11.56 -3.99
N LEU A 449 32.89 -11.72 -2.68
CA LEU A 449 33.44 -12.82 -1.90
C LEU A 449 32.68 -14.12 -2.21
N VAL A 450 33.44 -15.19 -2.42
CA VAL A 450 32.95 -16.54 -2.65
C VAL A 450 33.73 -17.55 -1.82
N GLN A 451 33.24 -18.79 -1.71
CA GLN A 451 34.00 -19.87 -1.10
C GLN A 451 35.23 -20.19 -1.95
N ASP A 452 36.37 -20.36 -1.28
CA ASP A 452 37.66 -20.66 -1.89
C ASP A 452 37.80 -22.17 -2.13
N GLU A 453 37.47 -22.56 -3.35
CA GLU A 453 37.55 -23.94 -3.86
C GLU A 453 39.00 -24.48 -3.87
N GLN A 454 40.01 -23.60 -3.84
CA GLN A 454 41.42 -23.99 -3.75
C GLN A 454 41.83 -24.25 -2.30
N ALA A 455 41.19 -23.59 -1.34
CA ALA A 455 41.43 -23.78 0.08
C ALA A 455 40.65 -24.97 0.67
N GLY A 456 39.70 -25.58 -0.05
CA GLY A 456 38.98 -26.77 0.38
C GLY A 456 37.70 -27.06 -0.42
N PRO A 457 36.95 -28.12 -0.05
CA PRO A 457 35.67 -28.40 -0.67
C PRO A 457 34.68 -27.27 -0.39
N VAL A 458 34.00 -26.83 -1.45
CA VAL A 458 32.87 -25.91 -1.35
C VAL A 458 31.75 -26.57 -0.55
N ARG A 459 31.14 -25.80 0.33
CA ARG A 459 30.02 -26.24 1.15
C ARG A 459 28.72 -25.81 0.51
N SER A 460 27.80 -26.75 0.42
CA SER A 460 26.47 -26.52 -0.13
C SER A 460 25.50 -26.01 0.93
N LEU A 461 24.42 -25.36 0.49
CA LEU A 461 23.29 -24.94 1.32
C LEU A 461 22.11 -25.88 1.05
N PRO A 462 22.02 -27.04 1.72
CA PRO A 462 21.01 -28.05 1.41
C PRO A 462 19.57 -27.54 1.55
N GLY A 463 19.31 -26.60 2.46
CA GLY A 463 17.99 -25.98 2.64
C GLY A 463 17.53 -25.12 1.44
N LEU A 464 18.44 -24.73 0.54
CA LEU A 464 18.15 -23.91 -0.63
C LEU A 464 18.16 -24.71 -1.95
N GLN A 465 18.10 -26.05 -1.87
CA GLN A 465 18.09 -26.93 -3.03
C GLN A 465 16.68 -27.47 -3.30
N GLY A 466 16.44 -27.87 -4.55
CA GLY A 466 15.19 -28.53 -4.96
C GLY A 466 14.03 -27.59 -5.31
N PHE A 467 14.28 -26.27 -5.42
CA PHE A 467 13.33 -25.29 -5.93
C PHE A 467 14.07 -24.14 -6.65
N PRO A 468 13.42 -23.45 -7.59
CA PRO A 468 14.03 -22.38 -8.36
C PRO A 468 14.12 -21.09 -7.54
N ILE A 469 15.23 -20.37 -7.69
CA ILE A 469 15.50 -19.07 -7.08
C ILE A 469 15.76 -18.04 -8.17
N ALA A 470 15.02 -16.93 -8.17
CA ALA A 470 15.35 -15.75 -8.96
C ALA A 470 16.03 -14.70 -8.08
N VAL A 471 17.19 -14.23 -8.50
CA VAL A 471 17.78 -12.97 -8.02
C VAL A 471 17.45 -11.91 -9.05
N VAL A 472 16.62 -10.93 -8.69
CA VAL A 472 16.16 -9.89 -9.63
C VAL A 472 17.00 -8.65 -9.43
N ALA A 473 17.62 -8.18 -10.52
CA ALA A 473 18.48 -7.02 -10.54
C ALA A 473 17.93 -5.94 -11.49
N ALA A 474 17.85 -4.72 -11.00
CA ALA A 474 17.37 -3.52 -11.64
C ALA A 474 18.55 -2.62 -12.02
N ASP A 475 18.55 -2.08 -13.22
CA ASP A 475 19.73 -1.48 -13.86
C ASP A 475 20.15 -0.12 -13.27
N THR A 476 19.24 0.60 -12.61
CA THR A 476 19.55 1.87 -11.95
C THR A 476 19.62 1.75 -10.43
N SER A 477 19.52 0.53 -9.88
CA SER A 477 19.66 0.30 -8.44
C SER A 477 21.10 0.59 -7.97
N PRO A 478 21.29 1.21 -6.79
CA PRO A 478 22.63 1.34 -6.19
C PRO A 478 23.26 -0.03 -5.86
N PHE A 479 22.49 -1.11 -5.88
CA PHE A 479 22.94 -2.46 -5.58
C PHE A 479 23.20 -3.31 -6.84
N ALA A 480 22.89 -2.80 -8.03
CA ALA A 480 22.98 -3.52 -9.30
C ALA A 480 24.36 -4.17 -9.54
N ALA A 481 25.43 -3.48 -9.13
CA ALA A 481 26.80 -3.88 -9.37
C ALA A 481 27.16 -5.23 -8.72
N PHE A 482 26.54 -5.59 -7.58
CA PHE A 482 26.88 -6.79 -6.82
C PHE A 482 25.83 -7.90 -6.88
N GLN A 483 24.66 -7.69 -7.48
CA GLN A 483 23.59 -8.70 -7.54
C GLN A 483 24.06 -10.03 -8.17
N HIS A 484 25.02 -9.97 -9.10
CA HIS A 484 25.65 -11.16 -9.67
C HIS A 484 26.38 -12.02 -8.63
N GLY A 485 27.04 -11.40 -7.65
CA GLY A 485 27.76 -12.13 -6.59
C GLY A 485 26.83 -12.93 -5.69
N ILE A 486 25.59 -12.46 -5.50
CA ILE A 486 24.56 -13.20 -4.75
C ILE A 486 24.14 -14.44 -5.53
N ALA A 487 23.82 -14.29 -6.83
CA ALA A 487 23.47 -15.41 -7.69
C ALA A 487 24.62 -16.43 -7.79
N ASP A 488 25.85 -15.95 -7.94
CA ASP A 488 27.00 -16.84 -8.04
C ASP A 488 27.28 -17.59 -6.73
N TYR A 489 27.07 -16.95 -5.57
CA TYR A 489 27.25 -17.61 -4.27
C TYR A 489 26.18 -18.69 -4.04
N LEU A 490 24.92 -18.40 -4.40
CA LEU A 490 23.82 -19.38 -4.39
C LEU A 490 24.14 -20.57 -5.30
N ALA A 491 24.59 -20.30 -6.54
CA ALA A 491 24.96 -21.33 -7.50
C ALA A 491 26.13 -22.19 -6.99
N GLN A 492 27.17 -21.54 -6.44
CA GLN A 492 28.30 -22.23 -5.83
C GLN A 492 27.86 -23.11 -4.65
N ALA A 493 26.87 -22.67 -3.87
CA ALA A 493 26.28 -23.44 -2.78
C ALA A 493 25.28 -24.53 -3.24
N GLY A 494 25.13 -24.75 -4.54
CA GLY A 494 24.31 -25.81 -5.14
C GLY A 494 22.83 -25.47 -5.33
N ALA A 495 22.43 -24.21 -5.18
CA ALA A 495 21.06 -23.79 -5.45
C ALA A 495 20.78 -23.67 -6.96
N ASP A 496 19.54 -23.95 -7.36
CA ASP A 496 19.05 -23.68 -8.72
C ASP A 496 18.64 -22.20 -8.81
N VAL A 497 19.58 -21.35 -9.25
CA VAL A 497 19.44 -19.90 -9.24
C VAL A 497 19.60 -19.29 -10.63
N GLU A 498 18.76 -18.30 -10.93
CA GLU A 498 18.82 -17.47 -12.13
C GLU A 498 18.95 -16.00 -11.73
N LEU A 499 19.89 -15.28 -12.35
CA LEU A 499 20.00 -13.83 -12.24
C LEU A 499 19.12 -13.18 -13.31
N LEU A 500 17.98 -12.63 -12.90
CA LEU A 500 17.06 -11.91 -13.77
C LEU A 500 17.41 -10.42 -13.75
N ARG A 501 18.21 -9.98 -14.74
CA ARG A 501 18.43 -8.56 -14.96
C ARG A 501 17.23 -7.99 -15.71
N LEU A 502 16.51 -7.05 -15.11
CA LEU A 502 15.31 -6.45 -15.71
C LEU A 502 15.62 -5.85 -17.09
N ALA A 503 16.77 -5.19 -17.24
CA ALA A 503 17.19 -4.62 -18.52
C ALA A 503 17.35 -5.66 -19.64
N ASP A 504 17.84 -6.87 -19.32
CA ASP A 504 17.98 -7.97 -20.29
C ASP A 504 16.61 -8.53 -20.73
N LEU A 505 15.58 -8.30 -19.90
CA LEU A 505 14.19 -8.65 -20.16
C LEU A 505 13.41 -7.48 -20.83
N GLY A 506 14.10 -6.40 -21.20
CA GLY A 506 13.51 -5.22 -21.83
C GLY A 506 12.85 -4.24 -20.86
N LEU A 507 12.99 -4.44 -19.55
CA LEU A 507 12.48 -3.58 -18.49
C LEU A 507 13.62 -2.69 -17.97
N THR A 508 13.74 -1.48 -18.52
CA THR A 508 14.87 -0.57 -18.24
C THR A 508 14.47 0.64 -17.41
N GLY A 509 15.47 1.21 -16.71
CA GLY A 509 15.30 2.38 -15.86
C GLY A 509 14.70 2.06 -14.49
N ASN A 510 14.70 0.78 -14.11
CA ASN A 510 14.19 0.32 -12.83
C ASN A 510 15.25 0.51 -11.75
N GLY A 511 14.82 1.01 -10.60
CA GLY A 511 15.65 1.19 -9.41
C GLY A 511 15.42 0.08 -8.38
N HIS A 512 15.75 0.39 -7.13
CA HIS A 512 15.74 -0.58 -6.03
C HIS A 512 14.34 -1.10 -5.66
N MET A 513 13.27 -0.39 -6.04
CA MET A 513 11.90 -0.73 -5.66
C MET A 513 10.99 -0.87 -6.90
N PRO A 514 11.26 -1.84 -7.79
CA PRO A 514 10.52 -1.99 -9.04
C PRO A 514 9.02 -2.24 -8.82
N MET A 515 8.64 -2.81 -7.66
CA MET A 515 7.23 -2.96 -7.26
C MET A 515 6.48 -1.64 -7.04
N GLY A 516 7.19 -0.54 -6.80
CA GLY A 516 6.61 0.80 -6.65
C GLY A 516 6.73 1.69 -7.89
N GLU A 517 7.39 1.22 -8.94
CA GLU A 517 7.77 2.04 -10.09
C GLU A 517 6.72 2.05 -11.20
N LYS A 518 6.87 2.90 -12.22
CA LYS A 518 5.87 3.15 -13.26
C LYS A 518 5.52 1.90 -14.06
N ASN A 519 6.49 1.07 -14.37
CA ASN A 519 6.33 -0.23 -15.03
C ASN A 519 6.20 -1.42 -14.05
N SER A 520 5.81 -1.16 -12.79
CA SER A 520 5.64 -2.19 -11.76
C SER A 520 4.75 -3.36 -12.20
N ASP A 521 3.71 -3.10 -12.98
CA ASP A 521 2.81 -4.14 -13.52
C ASP A 521 3.52 -5.06 -14.51
N ASP A 522 4.36 -4.50 -15.39
CA ASP A 522 5.12 -5.27 -16.40
C ASP A 522 6.19 -6.14 -15.72
N VAL A 523 6.82 -5.62 -14.66
CA VAL A 523 7.74 -6.39 -13.81
C VAL A 523 6.99 -7.54 -13.14
N ALA A 524 5.83 -7.29 -12.53
CA ALA A 524 5.03 -8.34 -11.90
C ALA A 524 4.66 -9.45 -12.91
N GLU A 525 4.21 -9.08 -14.11
CA GLU A 525 3.84 -10.03 -15.18
C GLU A 525 5.02 -10.90 -15.61
N THR A 526 6.21 -10.30 -15.73
CA THR A 526 7.44 -11.02 -16.06
C THR A 526 7.82 -12.02 -14.97
N LEU A 527 7.69 -11.64 -13.70
CA LEU A 527 7.97 -12.54 -12.57
C LEU A 527 6.95 -13.67 -12.45
N MET A 528 5.66 -13.40 -12.70
CA MET A 528 4.62 -14.43 -12.75
C MET A 528 4.87 -15.40 -13.90
N THR A 529 5.27 -14.90 -15.08
CA THR A 529 5.64 -15.74 -16.23
C THR A 529 6.85 -16.63 -15.91
N TRP A 530 7.86 -16.09 -15.24
CA TRP A 530 9.01 -16.87 -14.78
C TRP A 530 8.58 -17.95 -13.78
N LEU A 531 7.74 -17.62 -12.80
CA LEU A 531 7.23 -18.56 -11.80
C LEU A 531 6.47 -19.72 -12.46
N ASP A 532 5.52 -19.42 -13.34
CA ASP A 532 4.71 -20.44 -14.02
C ASP A 532 5.58 -21.40 -14.83
N LYS A 533 6.59 -20.88 -15.54
CA LYS A 533 7.54 -21.70 -16.29
C LYS A 533 8.34 -22.61 -15.35
N ARG A 534 9.02 -22.04 -14.34
CA ARG A 534 9.97 -22.78 -13.50
C ARG A 534 9.28 -23.78 -12.58
N LEU A 535 8.08 -23.47 -12.08
CA LEU A 535 7.31 -24.42 -11.28
C LEU A 535 6.83 -25.61 -12.13
N THR A 536 6.49 -25.39 -13.41
CA THR A 536 6.14 -26.48 -14.33
C THR A 536 7.35 -27.38 -14.62
N ASP A 537 8.52 -26.80 -14.91
CA ASP A 537 9.76 -27.56 -15.18
C ASP A 537 10.13 -28.50 -14.01
N VAL A 538 9.94 -28.04 -12.77
CA VAL A 538 10.25 -28.80 -11.55
C VAL A 538 9.27 -29.96 -11.36
N GLU A 539 7.98 -29.74 -11.63
CA GLU A 539 6.98 -30.81 -11.59
C GLU A 539 7.25 -31.90 -12.63
N GLU A 540 7.70 -31.53 -13.84
CA GLU A 540 8.05 -32.47 -14.89
C GLU A 540 9.30 -33.28 -14.56
N THR A 541 10.31 -32.65 -13.95
CA THR A 541 11.57 -33.32 -13.57
C THR A 541 11.40 -34.25 -12.36
N SER A 542 10.35 -34.03 -11.55
CA SER A 542 10.04 -34.83 -10.35
C SER A 542 9.13 -36.04 -10.62
N ARG A 543 8.60 -36.20 -11.84
CA ARG A 543 7.79 -37.34 -12.29
C ARG A 543 8.66 -38.36 -13.03
#